data_AF-A0ABD7JPH3-F1
#
_entry.id   AF-A0ABD7JPH3-F1
#
_cell.length_a   1.000
_cell.length_b   1.000
_cell.length_c   1.000
_cell.angle_alpha   90.00
_cell.angle_beta   90.00
_cell.angle_gamma   90.00
#
_symmetry.space_group_name_H-M   'P 1'
#
loop_
_entity.id
_entity.type
_entity.pdbx_description
1 polymer ?
#
loop_
_entity_poly.entity_id
_entity_poly.type
_entity_poly.pdbx_seq_one_letter_code
_entity_poly.pdbx_strand_id
1 'polypeptide(L)'
;MKKLGIVLFSTAILLTGCAANNSTNKTGSSSQASSSQTAVNQKELDKATADYKTFVQGQIDQLLTDTEKFRDTLKEGKLDEAKKQYPLIRMAYERSEPIAESFGESDVKIDFRLVDYVDENKTEEGWSGFHRIEKIMWEQNTTKGTESYADQLVNDIKELKAKIATVEVTPDMMLTGAVDLLNEVATSKITGEEEVFSHTDLYDFRANIEGAEKIFELFKPLIQDKDEKLVKTLELEFKNVNSLLDKHMTDSENYKLYTELTKEDTKELAEAVTKLGEPLSQMGVILDGE
;
A
#
# COMPACT_ATOMS: atom_id res chain seq x y z
N MET A 1 16.05 -32.00 -7.43
CA MET A 1 16.45 -33.21 -6.66
C MET A 1 17.87 -33.05 -6.16
N LYS A 2 18.06 -32.84 -4.85
CA LYS A 2 19.24 -33.22 -4.06
C LYS A 2 18.84 -33.08 -2.58
N LYS A 3 18.61 -34.22 -1.93
CA LYS A 3 18.32 -34.35 -0.50
C LYS A 3 19.63 -34.64 0.23
N LEU A 4 19.92 -33.91 1.29
CA LEU A 4 20.89 -34.20 2.35
C LEU A 4 20.29 -33.48 3.57
N GLY A 5 19.95 -34.06 4.71
CA GLY A 5 20.38 -35.29 5.37
C GLY A 5 20.54 -34.89 6.84
N ILE A 6 19.42 -34.83 7.58
CA ILE A 6 19.36 -34.44 9.00
C ILE A 6 20.03 -35.53 9.83
N VAL A 7 21.02 -35.15 10.65
CA VAL A 7 21.62 -36.01 11.68
C VAL A 7 21.23 -35.44 13.05
N LEU A 8 20.33 -36.15 13.72
CA LEU A 8 19.97 -35.98 15.13
C LEU A 8 21.01 -36.70 15.99
N PHE A 9 21.70 -35.97 16.87
CA PHE A 9 22.43 -36.56 18.00
C PHE A 9 21.70 -36.24 19.30
N SER A 10 20.99 -37.23 19.80
CA SER A 10 20.41 -37.25 21.14
C SER A 10 21.44 -37.82 22.11
N THR A 11 21.89 -37.04 23.08
CA THR A 11 22.61 -37.55 24.25
C THR A 11 22.01 -36.96 25.52
N ALA A 12 21.20 -37.79 26.17
CA ALA A 12 20.78 -37.59 27.55
C ALA A 12 21.87 -38.08 28.50
N ILE A 13 22.32 -37.23 29.43
CA ILE A 13 22.97 -37.66 30.67
C ILE A 13 22.33 -36.88 31.82
N LEU A 14 21.55 -37.61 32.62
CA LEU A 14 21.11 -37.23 33.96
C LEU A 14 22.28 -37.36 34.92
N LEU A 15 22.53 -36.37 35.79
CA LEU A 15 23.04 -36.62 37.13
C LEU A 15 22.55 -35.51 38.09
N THR A 16 21.95 -36.01 39.17
CA THR A 16 21.38 -35.35 40.34
C THR A 16 22.40 -34.58 41.18
N GLY A 17 21.99 -33.43 41.72
CA GLY A 17 22.66 -32.75 42.82
C GLY A 17 21.67 -31.92 43.65
N CYS A 18 21.23 -32.47 44.78
CA CYS A 18 20.45 -31.75 45.78
C CYS A 18 21.36 -30.82 46.60
N ALA A 19 20.98 -29.55 46.74
CA ALA A 19 21.35 -28.74 47.90
C ALA A 19 20.19 -27.79 48.21
N ALA A 20 19.59 -27.99 49.39
CA ALA A 20 18.55 -27.16 49.97
C ALA A 20 19.18 -25.98 50.74
N ASN A 21 18.69 -24.76 50.50
CA ASN A 21 18.36 -23.75 51.52
C ASN A 21 17.97 -22.42 50.88
N ASN A 22 16.67 -22.12 50.84
CA ASN A 22 16.01 -21.19 51.78
C ASN A 22 14.64 -20.80 51.19
N SER A 23 13.58 -21.22 51.88
CA SER A 23 12.24 -20.70 51.65
C SER A 23 12.09 -19.40 52.43
N THR A 24 11.74 -18.30 51.77
CA THR A 24 10.44 -17.60 51.95
C THR A 24 10.39 -16.27 51.20
N ASN A 25 9.27 -16.11 50.47
CA ASN A 25 8.57 -14.87 50.13
C ASN A 25 9.15 -13.93 49.05
N LYS A 26 8.70 -14.12 47.80
CA LYS A 26 7.68 -13.25 47.17
C LYS A 26 7.26 -13.83 45.80
N THR A 27 6.10 -14.48 45.77
CA THR A 27 5.37 -14.75 44.53
C THR A 27 4.25 -13.73 44.36
N GLY A 28 4.09 -13.28 43.12
CA GLY A 28 2.80 -12.89 42.57
C GLY A 28 2.54 -11.40 42.43
N SER A 29 3.04 -10.77 41.35
CA SER A 29 2.30 -9.67 40.69
C SER A 29 2.79 -9.27 39.28
N SER A 30 3.71 -9.99 38.62
CA SER A 30 4.20 -9.61 37.27
C SER A 30 3.56 -10.40 36.12
N SER A 31 3.08 -11.63 36.34
CA SER A 31 2.52 -12.48 35.29
C SER A 31 1.11 -12.07 34.87
N GLN A 32 0.34 -11.41 35.74
CA GLN A 32 -1.04 -11.02 35.47
C GLN A 32 -1.13 -9.67 34.73
N ALA A 33 -0.20 -8.75 34.99
CA ALA A 33 -0.11 -7.46 34.30
C ALA A 33 0.45 -7.61 32.87
N SER A 34 1.48 -8.44 32.69
CA SER A 34 2.06 -8.73 31.37
C SER A 34 1.05 -9.48 30.47
N SER A 35 0.35 -10.49 30.98
CA SER A 35 -0.69 -11.20 30.21
C SER A 35 -1.91 -10.33 29.89
N SER A 36 -2.31 -9.41 30.78
CA SER A 36 -3.39 -8.46 30.48
C SER A 36 -2.98 -7.44 29.42
N GLN A 37 -1.73 -6.99 29.42
CA GLN A 37 -1.23 -6.00 28.46
C GLN A 37 -1.06 -6.63 27.06
N THR A 38 -0.52 -7.85 26.96
CA THR A 38 -0.47 -8.60 25.69
C THR A 38 -1.87 -8.84 25.12
N ALA A 39 -2.86 -9.18 25.96
CA ALA A 39 -4.23 -9.37 25.50
C ALA A 39 -4.92 -8.05 25.03
N VAL A 40 -4.56 -6.91 25.62
CA VAL A 40 -5.04 -5.58 25.17
C VAL A 40 -4.39 -5.23 23.83
N ASN A 41 -3.08 -5.39 23.69
CA ASN A 41 -2.36 -5.11 22.43
C ASN A 41 -2.89 -5.97 21.28
N GLN A 42 -3.16 -7.26 21.50
CA GLN A 42 -3.74 -8.13 20.46
C GLN A 42 -5.11 -7.61 20.01
N LYS A 43 -5.98 -7.23 20.96
CA LYS A 43 -7.31 -6.71 20.63
C LYS A 43 -7.23 -5.39 19.84
N GLU A 44 -6.25 -4.56 20.13
CA GLU A 44 -6.00 -3.31 19.40
C GLU A 44 -5.44 -3.57 18.00
N LEU A 45 -4.55 -4.55 17.83
CA LEU A 45 -4.09 -5.02 16.52
C LEU A 45 -5.24 -5.60 15.69
N ASP A 46 -6.06 -6.48 16.25
CA ASP A 46 -7.25 -7.05 15.60
C ASP A 46 -8.23 -5.94 15.16
N LYS A 47 -8.36 -4.89 15.97
CA LYS A 47 -9.18 -3.73 15.62
C LYS A 47 -8.55 -2.94 14.46
N ALA A 48 -7.25 -2.68 14.51
CA ALA A 48 -6.54 -1.93 13.48
C ALA A 48 -6.62 -2.64 12.11
N THR A 49 -6.44 -3.96 12.07
CA THR A 49 -6.55 -4.74 10.83
C THR A 49 -7.98 -4.79 10.30
N ALA A 50 -8.99 -4.92 11.17
CA ALA A 50 -10.40 -4.87 10.77
C ALA A 50 -10.83 -3.49 10.24
N ASP A 51 -10.38 -2.42 10.89
CA ASP A 51 -10.63 -1.04 10.45
C ASP A 51 -9.92 -0.76 9.11
N TYR A 52 -8.68 -1.27 8.93
CA TYR A 52 -7.96 -1.14 7.66
C TYR A 52 -8.63 -1.91 6.53
N LYS A 53 -9.08 -3.15 6.78
CA LYS A 53 -9.88 -3.91 5.82
C LYS A 53 -11.13 -3.16 5.39
N THR A 54 -11.80 -2.51 6.33
CA THR A 54 -12.99 -1.67 6.04
C THR A 54 -12.63 -0.47 5.17
N PHE A 55 -11.50 0.19 5.45
CA PHE A 55 -10.99 1.29 4.62
C PHE A 55 -10.71 0.84 3.19
N VAL A 56 -9.96 -0.26 3.00
CA VAL A 56 -9.64 -0.84 1.68
C VAL A 56 -10.90 -1.23 0.92
N GLN A 57 -11.87 -1.86 1.59
CA GLN A 57 -13.17 -2.16 0.98
C GLN A 57 -13.90 -0.88 0.50
N GLY A 58 -13.84 0.19 1.28
CA GLY A 58 -14.40 1.49 0.88
C GLY A 58 -13.71 2.07 -0.35
N GLN A 59 -12.38 2.01 -0.43
CA GLN A 59 -11.63 2.46 -1.60
C GLN A 59 -12.01 1.67 -2.86
N ILE A 60 -12.11 0.35 -2.75
CA ILE A 60 -12.45 -0.51 -3.90
C ILE A 60 -13.90 -0.34 -4.34
N ASP A 61 -14.81 -0.01 -3.41
CA ASP A 61 -16.20 0.31 -3.73
C ASP A 61 -16.32 1.64 -4.49
N GLN A 62 -15.53 2.63 -4.08
CA GLN A 62 -15.41 3.90 -4.78
C GLN A 62 -14.80 3.70 -6.17
N LEU A 63 -13.68 2.97 -6.25
CA LEU A 63 -13.00 2.60 -7.50
C LEU A 63 -13.98 1.96 -8.46
N LEU A 64 -14.70 0.91 -8.05
CA LEU A 64 -15.68 0.24 -8.89
C LEU A 64 -16.77 1.19 -9.40
N THR A 65 -17.33 1.99 -8.49
CA THR A 65 -18.41 2.93 -8.82
C THR A 65 -17.97 3.95 -9.85
N ASP A 66 -16.77 4.51 -9.70
CA ASP A 66 -16.28 5.52 -10.63
C ASP A 66 -15.74 4.92 -11.93
N THR A 67 -15.15 3.72 -11.90
CA THR A 67 -14.80 3.00 -13.14
C THR A 67 -16.03 2.64 -13.95
N GLU A 68 -17.16 2.28 -13.32
CA GLU A 68 -18.42 2.06 -14.05
C GLU A 68 -18.90 3.33 -14.76
N LYS A 69 -18.81 4.49 -14.11
CA LYS A 69 -19.11 5.79 -14.74
C LYS A 69 -18.12 6.14 -15.85
N PHE A 70 -16.83 5.90 -15.63
CA PHE A 70 -15.77 6.17 -16.60
C PHE A 70 -15.93 5.32 -17.86
N ARG A 71 -16.25 4.04 -17.72
CA ARG A 71 -16.63 3.16 -18.83
C ARG A 71 -17.78 3.76 -19.64
N ASP A 72 -18.81 4.29 -18.98
CA ASP A 72 -19.95 4.90 -19.67
C ASP A 72 -19.53 6.19 -20.39
N THR A 73 -18.70 7.05 -19.77
CA THR A 73 -18.09 8.23 -20.39
C THR A 73 -17.29 7.87 -21.66
N LEU A 74 -16.50 6.81 -21.62
CA LEU A 74 -15.71 6.31 -22.74
C LEU A 74 -16.61 5.86 -23.91
N LYS A 75 -17.66 5.10 -23.61
CA LYS A 75 -18.66 4.62 -24.58
C LYS A 75 -19.44 5.76 -25.23
N GLU A 76 -19.65 6.86 -24.51
CA GLU A 76 -20.29 8.07 -25.04
C GLU A 76 -19.36 8.94 -25.90
N GLY A 77 -18.07 8.62 -25.99
CA GLY A 77 -17.12 9.40 -26.79
C GLY A 77 -16.60 10.67 -26.11
N LYS A 78 -16.82 10.83 -24.80
CA LYS A 78 -16.52 12.06 -24.05
C LYS A 78 -15.05 12.08 -23.59
N LEU A 79 -14.12 12.19 -24.54
CA LEU A 79 -12.68 12.12 -24.27
C LEU A 79 -12.19 13.10 -23.19
N ASP A 80 -12.56 14.38 -23.29
CA ASP A 80 -12.08 15.39 -22.34
C ASP A 80 -12.58 15.16 -20.92
N GLU A 81 -13.77 14.58 -20.77
CA GLU A 81 -14.32 14.19 -19.46
C GLU A 81 -13.60 12.95 -18.93
N ALA A 82 -13.39 11.95 -19.79
CA ALA A 82 -12.67 10.73 -19.44
C ALA A 82 -11.24 11.03 -18.95
N LYS A 83 -10.52 11.94 -19.62
CA LYS A 83 -9.18 12.38 -19.20
C LYS A 83 -9.14 13.05 -17.83
N LYS A 84 -10.21 13.75 -17.43
CA LYS A 84 -10.32 14.35 -16.08
C LYS A 84 -10.67 13.33 -15.01
N GLN A 85 -11.51 12.36 -15.35
CA GLN A 85 -11.91 11.29 -14.44
C GLN A 85 -10.75 10.35 -14.13
N TYR A 86 -9.95 10.01 -15.15
CA TYR A 86 -8.91 9.00 -15.09
C TYR A 86 -8.00 9.08 -13.85
N PRO A 87 -7.27 10.19 -13.58
CA PRO A 87 -6.35 10.23 -12.45
C PRO A 87 -7.07 10.18 -11.09
N LEU A 88 -8.26 10.77 -10.99
CA LEU A 88 -9.05 10.77 -9.74
C LEU A 88 -9.55 9.37 -9.38
N ILE A 89 -9.88 8.55 -10.38
CA ILE A 89 -10.33 7.17 -10.20
C ILE A 89 -9.18 6.31 -9.68
N ARG A 90 -8.01 6.43 -10.30
CA ARG A 90 -6.81 5.68 -9.91
C ARG A 90 -6.43 5.86 -8.45
N MET A 91 -6.58 7.06 -7.90
CA MET A 91 -6.26 7.34 -6.49
C MET A 91 -6.93 6.36 -5.50
N ALA A 92 -8.10 5.80 -5.84
CA ALA A 92 -8.73 4.80 -4.98
C ALA A 92 -8.00 3.43 -5.02
N TYR A 93 -7.49 3.02 -6.19
CA TYR A 93 -6.67 1.83 -6.33
C TYR A 93 -5.34 2.01 -5.58
N GLU A 94 -4.65 3.12 -5.82
CA GLU A 94 -3.36 3.50 -5.26
C GLU A 94 -3.34 3.60 -3.72
N ARG A 95 -4.42 4.11 -3.10
CA ARG A 95 -4.59 4.08 -1.64
C ARG A 95 -4.75 2.68 -1.06
N SER A 96 -5.16 1.72 -1.89
CA SER A 96 -5.52 0.36 -1.51
C SER A 96 -4.45 -0.69 -1.85
N GLU A 97 -3.43 -0.29 -2.64
CA GLU A 97 -2.29 -1.09 -3.08
C GLU A 97 -1.65 -1.97 -2.00
N PRO A 98 -1.49 -1.55 -0.73
CA PRO A 98 -0.88 -2.41 0.30
C PRO A 98 -1.58 -3.77 0.50
N ILE A 99 -2.84 -3.87 0.07
CA ILE A 99 -3.60 -5.13 0.02
C ILE A 99 -3.93 -5.52 -1.42
N ALA A 100 -4.24 -4.58 -2.31
CA ALA A 100 -4.65 -4.89 -3.67
C ALA A 100 -3.55 -5.64 -4.46
N GLU A 101 -2.29 -5.22 -4.34
CA GLU A 101 -1.14 -5.80 -5.05
C GLU A 101 -0.80 -7.21 -4.56
N SER A 102 -1.21 -7.58 -3.34
CA SER A 102 -1.07 -8.96 -2.86
C SER A 102 -1.82 -9.97 -3.74
N PHE A 103 -2.74 -9.49 -4.58
CA PHE A 103 -3.41 -10.25 -5.63
C PHE A 103 -2.77 -10.02 -7.00
N GLY A 104 -1.52 -10.46 -7.19
CA GLY A 104 -0.74 -10.18 -8.41
C GLY A 104 -1.44 -10.45 -9.75
N GLU A 105 -2.30 -11.47 -9.87
CA GLU A 105 -3.10 -11.67 -11.10
C GLU A 105 -4.15 -10.58 -11.34
N SER A 106 -4.74 -10.04 -10.26
CA SER A 106 -5.69 -8.92 -10.35
C SER A 106 -4.94 -7.63 -10.66
N ASP A 107 -3.80 -7.41 -10.01
CA ASP A 107 -2.94 -6.26 -10.25
C ASP A 107 -2.52 -6.15 -11.72
N VAL A 108 -1.99 -7.24 -12.29
CA VAL A 108 -1.57 -7.27 -13.71
C VAL A 108 -2.70 -6.89 -14.68
N LYS A 109 -3.96 -7.22 -14.35
CA LYS A 109 -5.10 -6.93 -15.21
C LYS A 109 -5.61 -5.50 -15.07
N ILE A 110 -5.39 -4.89 -13.91
CA ILE A 110 -5.94 -3.59 -13.53
C ILE A 110 -4.93 -2.48 -13.82
N ASP A 111 -3.67 -2.66 -13.44
CA ASP A 111 -2.72 -1.55 -13.33
C ASP A 111 -1.30 -1.82 -13.84
N PHE A 112 -1.07 -2.92 -14.56
CA PHE A 112 0.27 -3.20 -15.06
C PHE A 112 0.73 -2.21 -16.12
N ARG A 113 1.94 -1.67 -15.96
CA ARG A 113 2.55 -0.75 -16.93
C ARG A 113 2.99 -1.48 -18.18
N LEU A 114 3.03 -0.75 -19.30
CA LEU A 114 3.44 -1.31 -20.59
C LEU A 114 4.87 -1.87 -20.55
N VAL A 115 5.80 -1.16 -19.92
CA VAL A 115 7.22 -1.55 -19.88
C VAL A 115 7.41 -2.88 -19.15
N ASP A 116 6.73 -3.06 -18.01
CA ASP A 116 6.80 -4.30 -17.23
C ASP A 116 6.07 -5.43 -17.94
N TYR A 117 4.88 -5.16 -18.51
CA TYR A 117 4.14 -6.15 -19.30
C TYR A 117 4.99 -6.72 -20.43
N VAL A 118 5.64 -5.83 -21.18
CA VAL A 118 6.49 -6.23 -22.31
C VAL A 118 7.78 -6.88 -21.84
N ASP A 119 8.36 -6.47 -20.72
CA ASP A 119 9.53 -7.19 -20.21
C ASP A 119 9.19 -8.62 -19.78
N GLU A 120 8.04 -8.85 -19.15
CA GLU A 120 7.66 -10.20 -18.74
C GLU A 120 7.15 -11.07 -19.91
N ASN A 121 6.27 -10.50 -20.75
CA ASN A 121 5.52 -11.26 -21.74
C ASN A 121 6.12 -11.20 -23.15
N LYS A 122 7.06 -10.27 -23.39
CA LYS A 122 7.71 -10.01 -24.69
C LYS A 122 6.71 -9.66 -25.82
N THR A 123 5.51 -9.22 -25.47
CA THR A 123 4.41 -8.81 -26.37
C THR A 123 3.50 -7.80 -25.67
N GLU A 124 2.72 -7.03 -26.42
CA GLU A 124 1.58 -6.24 -25.89
C GLU A 124 0.26 -7.04 -25.91
N GLU A 125 0.25 -8.23 -26.53
CA GLU A 125 -0.95 -9.07 -26.62
C GLU A 125 -1.40 -9.52 -25.23
N GLY A 126 -2.63 -9.14 -24.86
CA GLY A 126 -3.19 -9.43 -23.54
C GLY A 126 -3.05 -8.30 -22.54
N TRP A 127 -2.28 -7.24 -22.85
CA TRP A 127 -2.18 -6.06 -22.00
C TRP A 127 -3.51 -5.30 -21.92
N SER A 128 -3.96 -5.03 -20.69
CA SER A 128 -5.27 -4.45 -20.36
C SER A 128 -5.15 -3.40 -19.25
N GLY A 129 -6.26 -3.06 -18.59
CA GLY A 129 -6.23 -2.19 -17.41
C GLY A 129 -6.24 -0.69 -17.71
N PHE A 130 -5.97 0.10 -16.67
CA PHE A 130 -5.94 1.56 -16.72
C PHE A 130 -4.96 2.08 -17.77
N HIS A 131 -3.69 1.66 -17.72
CA HIS A 131 -2.65 2.15 -18.65
C HIS A 131 -2.92 1.78 -20.12
N ARG A 132 -3.61 0.66 -20.39
CA ARG A 132 -4.01 0.32 -21.75
C ARG A 132 -5.02 1.33 -22.31
N ILE A 133 -5.97 1.75 -21.47
CA ILE A 133 -6.98 2.77 -21.79
C ILE A 133 -6.33 4.16 -21.87
N GLU A 134 -5.43 4.48 -20.94
CA GLU A 134 -4.60 5.69 -20.92
C GLU A 134 -3.88 5.91 -22.25
N LYS A 135 -3.12 4.90 -22.73
CA LYS A 135 -2.43 4.93 -24.03
C LYS A 135 -3.37 5.31 -25.17
N ILE A 136 -4.58 4.75 -25.21
CA ILE A 136 -5.56 5.06 -26.26
C ILE A 136 -6.02 6.52 -26.15
N MET A 137 -6.37 6.96 -24.95
CA MET A 137 -6.87 8.32 -24.73
C MET A 137 -5.81 9.40 -25.00
N TRP A 138 -4.55 9.18 -24.61
CA TRP A 138 -3.49 10.17 -24.72
C TRP A 138 -2.72 10.11 -26.04
N GLU A 139 -2.28 8.94 -26.50
CA GLU A 139 -1.52 8.85 -27.74
C GLU A 139 -2.41 8.92 -28.98
N GLN A 140 -3.57 8.25 -28.95
CA GLN A 140 -4.47 8.16 -30.11
C GLN A 140 -5.56 9.24 -30.08
N ASN A 141 -5.65 9.99 -28.97
CA ASN A 141 -6.60 11.09 -28.78
C ASN A 141 -8.05 10.71 -29.13
N THR A 142 -8.48 9.53 -28.66
CA THR A 142 -9.82 8.99 -28.90
C THR A 142 -10.27 8.10 -27.74
N THR A 143 -11.58 7.85 -27.63
CA THR A 143 -12.11 6.77 -26.77
C THR A 143 -12.45 5.51 -27.58
N LYS A 144 -12.38 5.55 -28.92
CA LYS A 144 -12.66 4.39 -29.76
C LYS A 144 -11.63 3.29 -29.51
N GLY A 145 -12.10 2.07 -29.30
CA GLY A 145 -11.24 0.92 -28.97
C GLY A 145 -10.99 0.76 -27.48
N THR A 146 -11.52 1.64 -26.62
CA THR A 146 -11.46 1.48 -25.15
C THR A 146 -12.61 0.62 -24.61
N GLU A 147 -13.68 0.40 -25.38
CA GLU A 147 -14.95 -0.11 -24.88
C GLU A 147 -14.82 -1.49 -24.21
N SER A 148 -14.13 -2.42 -24.87
CA SER A 148 -13.87 -3.75 -24.34
C SER A 148 -12.92 -3.74 -23.14
N TYR A 149 -11.94 -2.84 -23.13
CA TYR A 149 -10.99 -2.73 -22.02
C TYR A 149 -11.66 -2.14 -20.78
N ALA A 150 -12.53 -1.15 -20.96
CA ALA A 150 -13.29 -0.56 -19.86
C ALA A 150 -14.33 -1.53 -19.29
N ASP A 151 -14.99 -2.33 -20.14
CA ASP A 151 -15.86 -3.43 -19.70
C ASP A 151 -15.07 -4.48 -18.90
N GLN A 152 -13.88 -4.85 -19.39
CA GLN A 152 -12.99 -5.79 -18.70
C GLN A 152 -12.52 -5.23 -17.35
N LEU A 153 -12.03 -3.99 -17.31
CA LEU A 153 -11.54 -3.34 -16.09
C LEU A 153 -12.60 -3.32 -14.97
N VAL A 154 -13.86 -3.01 -15.30
CA VAL A 154 -14.97 -3.10 -14.33
C VAL A 154 -15.13 -4.52 -13.76
N ASN A 155 -14.98 -5.55 -14.60
CA ASN A 155 -15.10 -6.93 -14.15
C ASN A 155 -13.90 -7.36 -13.30
N ASP A 156 -12.68 -6.94 -13.67
CA ASP A 156 -11.46 -7.23 -12.91
C ASP A 156 -11.51 -6.56 -11.53
N ILE A 157 -12.04 -5.34 -11.42
CA ILE A 157 -12.29 -4.67 -10.13
C ILE A 157 -13.39 -5.38 -9.32
N LYS A 158 -14.43 -5.92 -9.95
CA LYS A 158 -15.43 -6.77 -9.25
C LYS A 158 -14.80 -8.04 -8.68
N GLU A 159 -13.89 -8.65 -9.42
CA GLU A 159 -13.11 -9.80 -8.94
C GLU A 159 -12.23 -9.42 -7.76
N LEU A 160 -11.49 -8.31 -7.86
CA LEU A 160 -10.66 -7.77 -6.77
C LEU A 160 -11.50 -7.48 -5.51
N LYS A 161 -12.66 -6.83 -5.66
CA LYS A 161 -13.61 -6.59 -4.55
C LYS A 161 -14.01 -7.89 -3.86
N ALA A 162 -14.29 -8.95 -4.63
CA ALA A 162 -14.64 -10.25 -4.07
C ALA A 162 -13.47 -10.90 -3.30
N LYS A 163 -12.25 -10.80 -3.84
CA LYS A 163 -11.02 -11.28 -3.17
C LYS A 163 -10.78 -10.56 -1.86
N ILE A 164 -10.83 -9.22 -1.86
CA ILE A 164 -10.66 -8.37 -0.67
C ILE A 164 -11.74 -8.63 0.39
N ALA A 165 -12.96 -8.99 0.01
CA ALA A 165 -13.98 -9.40 0.99
C ALA A 165 -13.53 -10.61 1.83
N THR A 166 -12.76 -11.51 1.24
CA THR A 166 -12.33 -12.78 1.87
C THR A 166 -10.92 -12.75 2.46
N VAL A 167 -10.10 -11.76 2.12
CA VAL A 167 -8.71 -11.67 2.58
C VAL A 167 -8.65 -11.51 4.10
N GLU A 168 -7.71 -12.21 4.73
CA GLU A 168 -7.31 -11.93 6.11
C GLU A 168 -6.24 -10.84 6.07
N VAL A 169 -6.52 -9.71 6.71
CA VAL A 169 -5.56 -8.61 6.83
C VAL A 169 -4.79 -8.82 8.13
N THR A 170 -3.48 -8.93 8.05
CA THR A 170 -2.59 -9.07 9.21
C THR A 170 -1.80 -7.77 9.46
N PRO A 171 -1.27 -7.56 10.68
CA PRO A 171 -0.40 -6.42 10.94
C PRO A 171 0.85 -6.41 10.06
N ASP A 172 1.48 -7.57 9.84
CA ASP A 172 2.64 -7.71 8.96
C ASP A 172 2.33 -7.26 7.52
N MET A 173 1.18 -7.68 6.97
CA MET A 173 0.77 -7.26 5.63
C MET A 173 0.63 -5.74 5.53
N MET A 174 0.04 -5.10 6.55
CA MET A 174 -0.09 -3.64 6.59
C MET A 174 1.29 -2.96 6.67
N LEU A 175 2.18 -3.45 7.52
CA LEU A 175 3.52 -2.87 7.68
C LEU A 175 4.36 -3.01 6.40
N THR A 176 4.40 -4.21 5.84
CA THR A 176 5.11 -4.49 4.57
C THR A 176 4.55 -3.62 3.45
N GLY A 177 3.22 -3.61 3.25
CA GLY A 177 2.61 -2.82 2.19
C GLY A 177 2.83 -1.31 2.35
N ALA A 178 2.84 -0.76 3.57
CA ALA A 178 3.17 0.65 3.78
C ALA A 178 4.62 0.97 3.39
N VAL A 179 5.56 0.07 3.71
CA VAL A 179 6.99 0.25 3.41
C VAL A 179 7.25 0.09 1.91
N ASP A 180 6.64 -0.92 1.29
CA ASP A 180 6.78 -1.19 -0.15
C ASP A 180 6.25 0.00 -0.97
N LEU A 181 5.06 0.53 -0.63
CA LEU A 181 4.53 1.76 -1.23
C LEU A 181 5.53 2.92 -1.18
N LEU A 182 6.13 3.22 -0.02
CA LEU A 182 7.07 4.34 0.06
C LEU A 182 8.36 4.08 -0.72
N ASN A 183 8.82 2.83 -0.76
CA ASN A 183 9.99 2.46 -1.55
C ASN A 183 9.72 2.63 -3.04
N GLU A 184 8.55 2.22 -3.51
CA GLU A 184 8.12 2.42 -4.89
C GLU A 184 8.01 3.90 -5.22
N VAL A 185 7.31 4.68 -4.40
CA VAL A 185 7.27 6.14 -4.58
C VAL A 185 8.68 6.72 -4.67
N ALA A 186 9.60 6.33 -3.78
CA ALA A 186 10.95 6.89 -3.73
C ALA A 186 11.88 6.44 -4.88
N THR A 187 11.62 5.30 -5.53
CA THR A 187 12.58 4.67 -6.46
C THR A 187 12.08 4.53 -7.88
N SER A 188 10.80 4.20 -8.06
CA SER A 188 10.14 4.07 -9.36
C SER A 188 9.28 5.29 -9.62
N LYS A 189 8.16 5.43 -8.91
CA LYS A 189 7.08 6.36 -9.28
C LYS A 189 7.59 7.81 -9.35
N ILE A 190 8.51 8.26 -8.47
CA ILE A 190 9.13 9.60 -8.51
C ILE A 190 9.81 9.97 -9.83
N THR A 191 10.09 9.01 -10.71
CA THR A 191 10.69 9.25 -12.03
C THR A 191 9.67 9.56 -13.12
N GLY A 192 8.37 9.43 -12.83
CA GLY A 192 7.27 9.61 -13.78
C GLY A 192 7.08 8.42 -14.72
N GLU A 193 7.41 7.22 -14.25
CA GLU A 193 7.33 5.98 -15.04
C GLU A 193 5.97 5.27 -14.94
N GLU A 194 5.08 5.71 -14.04
CA GLU A 194 3.77 5.11 -13.84
C GLU A 194 2.83 5.54 -14.98
N GLU A 195 2.67 6.85 -15.11
CA GLU A 195 1.72 7.49 -16.02
C GLU A 195 2.45 8.05 -17.25
N VAL A 196 3.07 7.14 -18.03
CA VAL A 196 3.95 7.52 -19.15
C VAL A 196 3.25 8.23 -20.31
N PHE A 197 1.92 8.17 -20.41
CA PHE A 197 1.15 8.84 -21.46
C PHE A 197 0.42 10.09 -20.94
N SER A 198 -0.14 10.03 -19.73
CA SER A 198 -0.96 11.06 -19.13
C SER A 198 -0.17 12.04 -18.27
N HIS A 199 0.93 11.57 -17.68
CA HIS A 199 1.80 12.27 -16.74
C HIS A 199 1.07 12.74 -15.48
N THR A 200 0.11 11.95 -14.99
CA THR A 200 -0.66 12.24 -13.77
C THR A 200 -0.08 11.59 -12.50
N ASP A 201 1.21 11.26 -12.49
CA ASP A 201 1.88 10.50 -11.42
C ASP A 201 1.74 11.14 -10.02
N LEU A 202 1.53 12.46 -9.93
CA LEU A 202 1.33 13.14 -8.64
C LEU A 202 0.03 12.75 -7.93
N TYR A 203 -0.98 12.28 -8.67
CA TYR A 203 -2.22 11.76 -8.09
C TYR A 203 -1.95 10.42 -7.42
N ASP A 204 -1.18 9.56 -8.10
CA ASP A 204 -0.76 8.24 -7.60
C ASP A 204 0.14 8.41 -6.37
N PHE A 205 1.15 9.31 -6.43
CA PHE A 205 2.00 9.59 -5.26
C PHE A 205 1.18 10.04 -4.06
N ARG A 206 0.25 10.98 -4.25
CA ARG A 206 -0.59 11.45 -3.15
C ARG A 206 -1.36 10.28 -2.55
N ALA A 207 -1.97 9.47 -3.40
CA ALA A 207 -2.77 8.33 -2.98
C ALA A 207 -1.94 7.27 -2.23
N ASN A 208 -0.72 6.97 -2.67
CA ASN A 208 0.17 6.05 -1.94
C ASN A 208 0.56 6.60 -0.56
N ILE A 209 0.89 7.90 -0.48
CA ILE A 209 1.18 8.55 0.81
C ILE A 209 -0.04 8.49 1.73
N GLU A 210 -1.24 8.76 1.22
CA GLU A 210 -2.49 8.66 1.99
C GLU A 210 -2.77 7.22 2.46
N GLY A 211 -2.49 6.21 1.63
CA GLY A 211 -2.62 4.80 1.98
C GLY A 211 -1.67 4.39 3.12
N ALA A 212 -0.38 4.76 3.01
CA ALA A 212 0.62 4.51 4.04
C ALA A 212 0.32 5.29 5.34
N GLU A 213 -0.11 6.55 5.23
CA GLU A 213 -0.51 7.38 6.37
C GLU A 213 -1.72 6.77 7.09
N LYS A 214 -2.67 6.18 6.35
CA LYS A 214 -3.82 5.51 6.97
C LYS A 214 -3.41 4.34 7.85
N ILE A 215 -2.41 3.56 7.44
CA ILE A 215 -1.86 2.46 8.24
C ILE A 215 -1.20 3.02 9.51
N PHE A 216 -0.40 4.08 9.38
CA PHE A 216 0.19 4.76 10.52
C PHE A 216 -0.88 5.27 11.50
N GLU A 217 -1.94 5.94 11.03
CA GLU A 217 -3.03 6.41 11.88
C GLU A 217 -3.66 5.30 12.73
N LEU A 218 -3.85 4.13 12.14
CA LEU A 218 -4.46 2.97 12.81
C LEU A 218 -3.51 2.35 13.84
N PHE A 219 -2.21 2.30 13.56
CA PHE A 219 -1.20 1.80 14.50
C PHE A 219 -0.72 2.83 15.52
N LYS A 220 -1.00 4.12 15.31
CA LYS A 220 -0.51 5.20 16.17
C LYS A 220 -0.76 4.98 17.67
N PRO A 221 -1.93 4.53 18.15
CA PRO A 221 -2.13 4.26 19.58
C PRO A 221 -1.17 3.19 20.12
N LEU A 222 -0.95 2.11 19.36
CA LEU A 222 -0.04 1.02 19.72
C LEU A 222 1.43 1.47 19.72
N ILE A 223 1.82 2.29 18.74
CA ILE A 223 3.17 2.85 18.66
C ILE A 223 3.39 3.85 19.80
N GLN A 224 2.41 4.70 20.10
CA GLN A 224 2.50 5.74 21.13
C GLN A 224 2.83 5.19 22.52
N ASP A 225 2.29 4.02 22.87
CA ASP A 225 2.54 3.36 24.14
C ASP A 225 3.96 2.78 24.27
N LYS A 226 4.63 2.53 23.12
CA LYS A 226 5.97 1.92 23.04
C LYS A 226 7.06 2.96 22.74
N ASP A 227 6.80 3.87 21.82
CA ASP A 227 7.73 4.89 21.33
C ASP A 227 7.00 6.17 20.88
N GLU A 228 6.74 7.07 21.83
CA GLU A 228 6.19 8.41 21.56
C GLU A 228 7.07 9.25 20.62
N LYS A 229 8.39 9.03 20.62
CA LYS A 229 9.30 9.80 19.77
C LYS A 229 9.14 9.37 18.31
N LEU A 230 8.95 8.08 18.07
CA LEU A 230 8.65 7.55 16.74
C LEU A 230 7.36 8.17 16.19
N VAL A 231 6.27 8.20 16.98
CA VAL A 231 5.01 8.86 16.57
C VAL A 231 5.24 10.30 16.13
N LYS A 232 5.93 11.11 16.95
CA LYS A 232 6.22 12.52 16.61
C LYS A 232 7.05 12.67 15.34
N THR A 233 7.95 11.72 15.09
CA THR A 233 8.79 11.71 13.88
C THR A 233 7.93 11.39 12.65
N LEU A 234 7.09 10.36 12.73
CA LEU A 234 6.18 9.98 11.65
C LEU A 234 5.19 11.11 11.32
N GLU A 235 4.56 11.72 12.32
CA GLU A 235 3.67 12.87 12.11
C GLU A 235 4.36 14.03 11.40
N LEU A 236 5.62 14.31 11.77
CA LEU A 236 6.42 15.36 11.14
C LEU A 236 6.73 15.02 9.69
N GLU A 237 7.21 13.81 9.41
CA GLU A 237 7.64 13.44 8.07
C GLU A 237 6.45 13.25 7.10
N PHE A 238 5.32 12.67 7.54
CA PHE A 238 4.08 12.66 6.72
C PHE A 238 3.62 14.08 6.42
N LYS A 239 3.62 14.98 7.41
CA LYS A 239 3.29 16.39 7.18
C LYS A 239 4.24 17.06 6.19
N ASN A 240 5.54 16.77 6.26
CA ASN A 240 6.53 17.32 5.33
C ASN A 240 6.25 16.88 3.89
N VAL A 241 6.04 15.57 3.67
CA VAL A 241 5.72 15.01 2.35
C VAL A 241 4.41 15.60 1.80
N ASN A 242 3.34 15.58 2.60
CA ASN A 242 2.05 16.15 2.22
C ASN A 242 2.17 17.64 1.87
N SER A 243 2.91 18.42 2.66
CA SER A 243 3.14 19.85 2.39
C SER A 243 3.92 20.10 1.10
N LEU A 244 4.81 19.19 0.70
CA LEU A 244 5.52 19.28 -0.58
C LEU A 244 4.57 18.99 -1.74
N LEU A 245 3.79 17.90 -1.65
CA LEU A 245 2.78 17.56 -2.65
C LEU A 245 1.73 18.67 -2.80
N ASP A 246 1.33 19.33 -1.71
CA ASP A 246 0.38 20.46 -1.72
C ASP A 246 0.88 21.63 -2.59
N LYS A 247 2.21 21.86 -2.69
CA LYS A 247 2.78 22.92 -3.55
C LYS A 247 2.54 22.66 -5.05
N HIS A 248 2.26 21.42 -5.41
CA HIS A 248 2.04 20.99 -6.80
C HIS A 248 0.56 20.85 -7.14
N MET A 249 -0.34 21.13 -6.19
CA MET A 249 -1.78 21.22 -6.46
C MET A 249 -2.10 22.44 -7.32
N THR A 250 -2.98 22.27 -8.30
CA THR A 250 -3.52 23.34 -9.15
C THR A 250 -4.85 23.85 -8.64
N ASP A 251 -5.60 23.01 -7.91
CA ASP A 251 -6.78 23.35 -7.12
C ASP A 251 -6.93 22.34 -5.95
N SER A 252 -8.11 22.20 -5.36
CA SER A 252 -8.33 21.31 -4.21
C SER A 252 -8.28 19.82 -4.51
N GLU A 253 -8.36 19.42 -5.79
CA GLU A 253 -8.47 18.02 -6.21
C GLU A 253 -7.44 17.67 -7.30
N ASN A 254 -6.87 18.67 -7.98
CA ASN A 254 -6.01 18.48 -9.13
C ASN A 254 -4.55 18.85 -8.87
N TYR A 255 -3.65 18.19 -9.59
CA TYR A 255 -2.20 18.38 -9.56
C TYR A 255 -1.67 18.86 -10.90
N LYS A 256 -0.46 19.44 -10.88
CA LYS A 256 0.37 19.62 -12.08
C LYS A 256 0.66 18.26 -12.72
N LEU A 257 0.93 18.26 -14.01
CA LEU A 257 1.50 17.08 -14.67
C LEU A 257 2.94 16.87 -14.20
N TYR A 258 3.39 15.63 -14.17
CA TYR A 258 4.77 15.29 -13.81
C TYR A 258 5.79 16.03 -14.70
N THR A 259 5.48 16.22 -15.99
CA THR A 259 6.31 16.96 -16.95
C THR A 259 6.47 18.45 -16.65
N GLU A 260 5.66 19.01 -15.75
CA GLU A 260 5.77 20.40 -15.27
C GLU A 260 6.70 20.53 -14.06
N LEU A 261 7.13 19.42 -13.46
CA LEU A 261 8.05 19.42 -12.32
C LEU A 261 9.49 19.71 -12.77
N THR A 262 10.19 20.49 -11.96
CA THR A 262 11.63 20.67 -12.11
C THR A 262 12.38 19.51 -11.47
N LYS A 263 13.65 19.34 -11.82
CA LYS A 263 14.52 18.34 -11.18
C LYS A 263 14.70 18.57 -9.68
N GLU A 264 14.58 19.81 -9.22
CA GLU A 264 14.66 20.10 -7.78
C GLU A 264 13.35 19.69 -7.09
N ASP A 265 12.19 19.90 -7.73
CA ASP A 265 10.91 19.45 -7.18
C ASP A 265 10.89 17.93 -6.95
N THR A 266 11.27 17.15 -7.98
CA THR A 266 11.32 15.68 -7.88
C THR A 266 12.35 15.21 -6.87
N LYS A 267 13.47 15.93 -6.73
CA LYS A 267 14.50 15.63 -5.73
C LYS A 267 14.04 15.94 -4.31
N GLU A 268 13.38 17.08 -4.07
CA GLU A 268 12.82 17.43 -2.76
C GLU A 268 11.78 16.39 -2.31
N LEU A 269 10.89 15.97 -3.22
CA LEU A 269 9.92 14.91 -2.97
C LEU A 269 10.62 13.57 -2.66
N ALA A 270 11.58 13.14 -3.48
CA ALA A 270 12.33 11.89 -3.27
C ALA A 270 13.04 11.87 -1.90
N GLU A 271 13.71 12.97 -1.53
CA GLU A 271 14.39 13.10 -0.25
C GLU A 271 13.42 13.06 0.93
N ALA A 272 12.24 13.67 0.80
CA ALA A 272 11.22 13.64 1.85
C ALA A 272 10.62 12.24 2.03
N VAL A 273 10.30 11.54 0.94
CA VAL A 273 9.81 10.15 1.01
C VAL A 273 10.88 9.22 1.58
N THR A 274 12.14 9.38 1.16
CA THR A 274 13.26 8.61 1.73
C THR A 274 13.41 8.83 3.24
N LYS A 275 13.26 10.08 3.71
CA LYS A 275 13.31 10.41 5.15
C LYS A 275 12.15 9.81 5.93
N LEU A 276 10.98 9.68 5.32
CA LEU A 276 9.81 9.03 5.91
C LEU A 276 9.97 7.49 5.97
N GLY A 277 10.65 6.88 5.00
CA GLY A 277 10.80 5.42 4.90
C GLY A 277 11.43 4.76 6.14
N GLU A 278 12.53 5.32 6.66
CA GLU A 278 13.21 4.77 7.85
C GLU A 278 12.29 4.71 9.09
N PRO A 279 11.69 5.82 9.58
CA PRO A 279 10.77 5.73 10.72
C PRO A 279 9.53 4.89 10.40
N LEU A 280 9.05 4.85 9.15
CA LEU A 280 7.92 3.99 8.78
C LEU A 280 8.26 2.50 9.01
N SER A 281 9.45 2.07 8.63
CA SER A 281 9.91 0.69 8.85
C SER A 281 9.99 0.32 10.34
N GLN A 282 10.14 1.31 11.23
CA GLN A 282 10.22 1.11 12.68
C GLN A 282 8.83 0.92 13.33
N MET A 283 7.73 1.10 12.59
CA MET A 283 6.38 0.81 13.11
C MET A 283 6.22 -0.65 13.57
N GLY A 284 7.07 -1.57 13.08
CA GLY A 284 7.14 -2.96 13.52
C GLY A 284 7.38 -3.16 15.02
N VAL A 285 7.80 -2.12 15.76
CA VAL A 285 7.91 -2.14 17.23
C VAL A 285 6.61 -2.58 17.93
N ILE A 286 5.45 -2.41 17.29
CA ILE A 286 4.16 -2.89 17.80
C ILE A 286 4.09 -4.42 17.92
N LEU A 287 4.87 -5.14 17.11
CA LEU A 287 4.95 -6.60 17.09
C LEU A 287 5.97 -7.15 18.09
N ASP A 288 6.86 -6.31 18.64
CA ASP A 288 7.82 -6.74 19.66
C ASP A 288 7.07 -7.16 20.95
N GLY A 289 7.11 -8.45 21.28
CA GLY A 289 6.47 -9.01 22.48
C GLY A 289 5.50 -10.18 22.23
N GLU A 290 5.36 -10.64 20.98
CA GLU A 290 4.88 -11.99 20.66
C GLU A 290 5.93 -13.08 20.92
#